data_AF-A0A2U3AGA4-F1
#
_entry.id   AF-A0A2U3AGA4-F1
#
_cell.length_a   1.000
_cell.length_b   1.000
_cell.length_c   1.000
_cell.angle_alpha   90.00
_cell.angle_beta   90.00
_cell.angle_gamma   90.00
#
_symmetry.space_group_name_H-M   'P 1'
#
loop_
_entity.id
_entity.type
_entity.pdbx_description
1 polymer ?
#
loop_
_entity_poly.entity_id
_entity_poly.type
_entity_poly.pdbx_seq_one_letter_code
_entity_poly.pdbx_strand_id
1 'polypeptide(L)'
;MKSFQFAIAFLICLFTIIFFHSEAHAATTTNGDYEYEILNDGRGDYIQILDYKGTSTSIVIPSEIEVSPGRIVPLKSIGDNSFRSKGLTNITLSSNALLTIGQFSFSDNPIEKFTFDFNCDTCYFNAFSNTSIKELYMPDDNKTAYFLIPYALNPNLTAKIYADQYTHDGSSPSNVYQIYLGRFYKPTVIEFIDTKLITFNYDDGNTVNKKIQNIATTLLTEPTTPSRPGYTFDGWYDGTSKWNFATDKVTKIMTLQAKWSPKTPPVTYYNVTFLSNTDTSITSQQIAKSSYVKAPEVITKKGYTFAGWYDGENKWYFLSDTISKDTTLSAKWKLNDYKMTFDS
;
A
#
# COMPACT_ATOMS: atom_id res chain seq x y z
N MET A 1 -5.57 -59.62 34.00
CA MET A 1 -6.50 -58.55 34.39
C MET A 1 -5.70 -57.34 34.85
N LYS A 2 -5.77 -56.22 34.10
CA LYS A 2 -5.81 -54.84 34.60
C LYS A 2 -5.76 -53.91 33.39
N SER A 3 -6.92 -53.36 33.08
CA SER A 3 -7.15 -52.25 32.16
C SER A 3 -6.53 -50.97 32.73
N PHE A 4 -5.77 -50.24 31.92
CA PHE A 4 -5.41 -48.85 32.22
C PHE A 4 -5.98 -47.97 31.10
N GLN A 5 -7.06 -47.26 31.42
CA GLN A 5 -7.54 -46.12 30.65
C GLN A 5 -6.53 -44.98 30.79
N PHE A 6 -6.03 -44.45 29.68
CA PHE A 6 -5.43 -43.12 29.65
C PHE A 6 -6.50 -42.13 29.21
N ALA A 7 -7.02 -41.36 30.17
CA ALA A 7 -7.72 -40.11 29.90
C ALA A 7 -6.65 -39.05 29.58
N ILE A 8 -6.62 -38.55 28.35
CA ILE A 8 -5.84 -37.37 27.99
C ILE A 8 -6.72 -36.16 28.28
N ALA A 9 -6.46 -35.50 29.41
CA ALA A 9 -7.05 -34.19 29.72
C ALA A 9 -6.34 -33.12 28.88
N PHE A 10 -7.04 -32.57 27.88
CA PHE A 10 -6.62 -31.34 27.21
C PHE A 10 -6.90 -30.15 28.14
N LEU A 11 -5.88 -29.71 28.88
CA LEU A 11 -5.91 -28.45 29.61
C LEU A 11 -5.54 -27.34 28.62
N ILE A 12 -6.55 -26.78 27.94
CA ILE A 12 -6.39 -25.54 27.18
C ILE A 12 -6.39 -24.41 28.21
N CYS A 13 -5.20 -23.95 28.60
CA CYS A 13 -5.04 -22.69 29.33
C CYS A 13 -5.47 -21.55 28.41
N LEU A 14 -6.73 -21.15 28.50
CA LEU A 14 -7.24 -19.92 27.93
C LEU A 14 -6.71 -18.76 28.81
N PHE A 15 -5.51 -18.29 28.52
CA PHE A 15 -5.07 -16.99 29.05
C PHE A 15 -5.80 -15.90 28.27
N THR A 16 -7.05 -15.62 28.64
CA THR A 16 -7.63 -14.30 28.41
C THR A 16 -6.95 -13.35 29.37
N ILE A 17 -5.85 -12.75 28.94
CA ILE A 17 -5.35 -11.54 29.60
C ILE A 17 -6.33 -10.44 29.21
N ILE A 18 -7.36 -10.27 30.04
CA ILE A 18 -8.19 -9.08 30.00
C ILE A 18 -7.37 -7.99 30.67
N PHE A 19 -6.62 -7.22 29.89
CA PHE A 19 -6.15 -5.92 30.35
C PHE A 19 -7.37 -4.99 30.40
N PHE A 20 -8.05 -4.93 31.54
CA PHE A 20 -8.75 -3.71 31.91
C PHE A 20 -7.70 -2.73 32.42
N HIS A 21 -6.99 -2.09 31.50
CA HIS A 21 -6.41 -0.78 31.78
C HIS A 21 -7.44 0.24 31.32
N SER A 22 -8.02 0.98 32.26
CA SER A 22 -8.76 2.20 31.94
C SER A 22 -7.74 3.24 31.50
N GLU A 23 -7.31 3.16 30.25
CA GLU A 23 -6.57 4.25 29.63
C GLU A 23 -7.59 5.31 29.21
N ALA A 24 -7.35 6.54 29.64
CA ALA A 24 -8.09 7.69 29.15
C ALA A 24 -8.03 7.63 27.62
N HIS A 25 -9.17 7.36 26.95
CA HIS A 25 -9.22 7.31 25.50
C HIS A 25 -8.63 8.61 24.96
N ALA A 26 -7.55 8.49 24.19
CA ALA A 26 -6.97 9.62 23.49
C ALA A 26 -8.07 10.28 22.65
N ALA A 27 -8.04 11.61 22.53
CA ALA A 27 -9.07 12.34 21.80
C ALA A 27 -9.15 11.82 20.35
N THR A 28 -10.31 11.27 19.99
CA THR A 28 -10.60 10.80 18.63
C THR A 28 -10.49 11.97 17.65
N THR A 29 -9.68 11.82 16.61
CA THR A 29 -9.42 12.85 15.61
C THR A 29 -9.86 12.35 14.24
N THR A 30 -10.28 13.27 13.36
CA THR A 30 -10.65 12.96 11.98
C THR A 30 -9.68 13.66 11.03
N ASN A 31 -9.16 12.91 10.04
CA ASN A 31 -8.42 13.48 8.92
C ASN A 31 -8.92 12.79 7.64
N GLY A 32 -9.55 13.58 6.77
CA GLY A 32 -10.20 13.08 5.57
C GLY A 32 -11.26 12.02 5.91
N ASP A 33 -11.08 10.82 5.36
CA ASP A 33 -12.02 9.71 5.49
C ASP A 33 -11.80 8.85 6.75
N TYR A 34 -10.80 9.14 7.59
CA TYR A 34 -10.39 8.28 8.69
C TYR A 34 -10.65 8.93 10.05
N GLU A 35 -11.33 8.20 10.93
CA GLU A 35 -11.35 8.43 12.37
C GLU A 35 -10.21 7.64 13.00
N TYR A 36 -9.38 8.28 13.82
CA TYR A 36 -8.19 7.68 14.39
C TYR A 36 -7.84 8.24 15.77
N GLU A 37 -6.93 7.55 16.45
CA GLU A 37 -6.29 8.02 17.68
C GLU A 37 -4.76 8.00 17.53
N ILE A 38 -4.09 8.89 18.29
CA ILE A 38 -2.63 8.92 18.41
C ILE A 38 -2.25 8.24 19.71
N LEU A 39 -1.47 7.17 19.60
CA LEU A 39 -0.98 6.36 20.71
C LEU A 39 0.54 6.47 20.80
N ASN A 40 1.14 6.04 21.91
CA ASN A 40 2.59 6.03 22.09
C ASN A 40 3.04 4.67 22.64
N ASP A 41 3.99 4.03 21.97
CA ASP A 41 4.50 2.68 22.31
C ASP A 41 5.81 2.73 23.14
N GLY A 42 6.18 3.89 23.67
CA GLY A 42 7.45 4.14 24.34
C GLY A 42 8.64 4.33 23.39
N ARG A 43 8.46 4.13 22.07
CA ARG A 43 9.46 4.40 21.01
C ARG A 43 9.07 5.58 20.13
N GLY A 44 7.79 5.93 20.10
CA GLY A 44 7.28 7.13 19.44
C GLY A 44 5.77 7.11 19.32
N ASP A 45 5.23 8.22 18.83
CA ASP A 45 3.81 8.31 18.52
C ASP A 45 3.46 7.48 17.28
N TYR A 46 2.28 6.89 17.28
CA TYR A 46 1.74 6.14 16.16
C TYR A 46 0.23 6.31 16.04
N ILE A 47 -0.31 6.02 14.85
CA ILE A 47 -1.73 6.06 14.57
C ILE A 47 -2.37 4.69 14.70
N GLN A 48 -3.55 4.67 15.32
CA GLN A 48 -4.55 3.61 15.21
C GLN A 48 -5.80 4.12 14.49
N ILE A 49 -6.18 3.51 13.37
CA ILE A 49 -7.47 3.82 12.70
C ILE A 49 -8.61 3.18 13.48
N LEU A 50 -9.61 3.96 13.84
CA LEU A 50 -10.79 3.53 14.58
C LEU A 50 -11.99 3.28 13.67
N ASP A 51 -12.18 4.10 12.62
CA ASP A 51 -13.27 3.92 11.66
C ASP A 51 -12.95 4.59 10.30
N TYR A 52 -13.51 4.03 9.23
CA TYR A 52 -13.56 4.62 7.89
C TYR A 52 -14.92 5.28 7.68
N LYS A 53 -14.91 6.60 7.55
CA LYS A 53 -16.09 7.44 7.31
C LYS A 53 -16.25 7.84 5.85
N GLY A 54 -15.30 7.49 5.00
CA GLY A 54 -15.36 7.80 3.58
C GLY A 54 -16.44 7.02 2.83
N THR A 55 -16.64 7.43 1.58
CA THR A 55 -17.65 6.84 0.68
C THR A 55 -17.04 6.07 -0.50
N SER A 56 -15.71 6.13 -0.65
CA SER A 56 -15.00 5.43 -1.71
C SER A 56 -14.97 3.94 -1.43
N THR A 57 -15.28 3.12 -2.44
CA THR A 57 -15.25 1.66 -2.35
C THR A 57 -13.91 1.07 -2.76
N SER A 58 -13.06 1.85 -3.42
CA SER A 58 -11.67 1.50 -3.77
C SER A 58 -10.74 2.46 -3.04
N ILE A 59 -9.97 1.96 -2.07
CA ILE A 59 -9.21 2.81 -1.16
C ILE A 59 -7.73 2.45 -1.11
N VAL A 60 -6.91 3.47 -0.88
CA VAL A 60 -5.50 3.34 -0.49
C VAL A 60 -5.39 3.79 0.96
N ILE A 61 -5.10 2.88 1.88
CA ILE A 61 -4.92 3.22 3.28
C ILE A 61 -3.50 3.79 3.45
N PRO A 62 -3.36 5.02 3.99
CA PRO A 62 -2.06 5.69 4.04
C PRO A 62 -1.12 5.02 5.05
N SER A 63 0.19 5.05 4.78
CA SER A 63 1.22 4.55 5.69
C SER A 63 1.52 5.48 6.87
N GLU A 64 1.10 6.73 6.78
CA GLU A 64 1.29 7.79 7.77
C GLU A 64 0.19 8.85 7.64
N ILE A 65 -0.09 9.56 8.73
CA ILE A 65 -1.08 10.64 8.74
C ILE A 65 -0.42 11.92 9.25
N GLU A 66 -0.62 13.01 8.52
CA GLU A 66 -0.29 14.36 9.01
C GLU A 66 -1.37 14.80 10.01
N VAL A 67 -1.04 14.81 11.30
CA VAL A 67 -2.01 15.11 12.38
C VAL A 67 -2.08 16.59 12.73
N SER A 68 -1.09 17.36 12.31
CA SER A 68 -1.03 18.83 12.36
C SER A 68 0.01 19.30 11.34
N PRO A 69 -0.02 20.57 10.89
CA PRO A 69 0.94 21.05 9.88
C PRO A 69 2.39 20.70 10.22
N GLY A 70 3.02 19.87 9.39
CA GLY A 70 4.40 19.39 9.54
C GLY A 70 4.62 18.25 10.54
N ARG A 71 3.58 17.73 11.20
CA ARG A 71 3.65 16.58 12.11
C ARG A 71 3.04 15.35 11.45
N ILE A 72 3.90 14.49 10.94
CA ILE A 72 3.55 13.23 10.29
C ILE A 72 3.77 12.09 11.28
N VAL A 73 2.78 11.23 11.43
CA VAL A 73 2.79 10.12 12.40
C VAL A 73 2.52 8.80 11.66
N PRO A 74 3.33 7.75 11.85
CA PRO A 74 3.18 6.49 11.13
C PRO A 74 1.91 5.73 11.54
N LEU A 75 1.26 5.09 10.57
CA LEU A 75 0.16 4.16 10.81
C LEU A 75 0.71 2.80 11.25
N LYS A 76 0.47 2.45 12.52
CA LYS A 76 0.89 1.17 13.09
C LYS A 76 -0.27 0.23 13.43
N SER A 77 -1.51 0.72 13.55
CA SER A 77 -2.64 -0.13 13.94
C SER A 77 -3.91 0.18 13.14
N ILE A 78 -4.64 -0.86 12.78
CA ILE A 78 -6.02 -0.80 12.32
C ILE A 78 -6.89 -1.40 13.41
N GLY A 79 -7.83 -0.63 13.94
CA GLY A 79 -8.72 -1.04 15.03
C GLY A 79 -9.80 -2.01 14.58
N ASP A 80 -10.44 -2.65 15.56
CA ASP A 80 -11.53 -3.59 15.34
C ASP A 80 -12.71 -2.94 14.60
N ASN A 81 -13.31 -3.66 13.65
CA ASN A 81 -14.47 -3.23 12.86
C ASN A 81 -14.31 -1.93 12.04
N SER A 82 -13.12 -1.32 12.00
CA SER A 82 -12.87 0.01 11.44
C SER A 82 -13.28 0.20 9.97
N PHE A 83 -13.27 -0.86 9.16
CA PHE A 83 -13.69 -0.86 7.75
C PHE A 83 -14.87 -1.82 7.49
N ARG A 84 -15.59 -2.26 8.54
CA ARG A 84 -16.64 -3.27 8.41
C ARG A 84 -17.85 -2.75 7.65
N SER A 85 -18.36 -3.54 6.71
CA SER A 85 -19.59 -3.25 5.95
C SER A 85 -19.59 -1.90 5.23
N LYS A 86 -18.43 -1.48 4.68
CA LYS A 86 -18.26 -0.19 3.99
C LYS A 86 -18.43 -0.29 2.46
N GLY A 87 -18.74 -1.48 1.93
CA GLY A 87 -18.89 -1.71 0.50
C GLY A 87 -17.56 -1.72 -0.26
N LEU A 88 -16.44 -1.98 0.41
CA LEU A 88 -15.11 -1.95 -0.20
C LEU A 88 -14.92 -3.10 -1.21
N THR A 89 -14.38 -2.77 -2.39
CA THR A 89 -14.13 -3.71 -3.48
C THR A 89 -12.63 -3.92 -3.71
N ASN A 90 -11.81 -2.89 -3.51
CA ASN A 90 -10.35 -2.95 -3.66
C ASN A 90 -9.68 -2.18 -2.53
N ILE A 91 -8.67 -2.79 -1.92
CA ILE A 91 -7.89 -2.15 -0.85
C ILE A 91 -6.41 -2.34 -1.15
N THR A 92 -5.69 -1.23 -1.15
CA THR A 92 -4.23 -1.20 -1.15
C THR A 92 -3.75 -0.67 0.19
N LEU A 93 -2.88 -1.43 0.85
CA LEU A 93 -2.29 -1.06 2.13
C LEU A 93 -0.78 -1.29 2.08
N SER A 94 -0.01 -0.21 2.08
CA SER A 94 1.45 -0.22 1.87
C SER A 94 2.16 0.48 3.02
N SER A 95 2.02 -0.07 4.24
CA SER A 95 2.64 0.51 5.44
C SER A 95 3.72 -0.41 6.00
N ASN A 96 4.99 -0.11 5.76
CA ASN A 96 6.12 -0.84 6.37
C ASN A 96 6.15 -0.77 7.91
N ALA A 97 5.33 0.08 8.53
CA ALA A 97 5.24 0.27 9.97
C ALA A 97 4.00 -0.40 10.61
N LEU A 98 3.07 -0.95 9.83
CA LEU A 98 1.82 -1.50 10.36
C LEU A 98 2.05 -2.78 11.16
N LEU A 99 1.79 -2.73 12.47
CA LEU A 99 2.00 -3.82 13.41
C LEU A 99 0.74 -4.65 13.64
N THR A 100 -0.45 -4.03 13.65
CA THR A 100 -1.69 -4.70 14.05
C THR A 100 -2.88 -4.42 13.15
N ILE A 101 -3.69 -5.47 12.91
CA ILE A 101 -5.01 -5.36 12.27
C ILE A 101 -6.04 -6.01 13.19
N GLY A 102 -7.03 -5.22 13.58
CA GLY A 102 -8.09 -5.56 14.50
C GLY A 102 -9.07 -6.59 13.94
N GLN A 103 -9.78 -7.25 14.86
CA GLN A 103 -10.83 -8.21 14.55
C GLN A 103 -11.92 -7.57 13.70
N PHE A 104 -12.40 -8.29 12.68
CA PHE A 104 -13.50 -7.85 11.81
C PHE A 104 -13.29 -6.51 11.10
N SER A 105 -12.08 -5.94 11.14
CA SER A 105 -11.76 -4.63 10.59
C SER A 105 -12.27 -4.46 9.17
N PHE A 106 -12.03 -5.40 8.26
CA PHE A 106 -12.47 -5.36 6.86
C PHE A 106 -13.66 -6.28 6.53
N SER A 107 -14.37 -6.78 7.54
CA SER A 107 -15.41 -7.80 7.32
C SER A 107 -16.64 -7.26 6.59
N ASP A 108 -17.40 -8.17 5.97
CA ASP A 108 -18.65 -7.87 5.26
C ASP A 108 -18.48 -6.84 4.13
N ASN A 109 -17.38 -6.96 3.38
CA ASN A 109 -17.12 -6.16 2.20
C ASN A 109 -16.93 -7.04 0.95
N PRO A 110 -17.41 -6.63 -0.24
CA PRO A 110 -17.21 -7.36 -1.49
C PRO A 110 -15.78 -7.20 -2.06
N ILE A 111 -14.75 -7.33 -1.23
CA ILE A 111 -13.35 -7.14 -1.62
C ILE A 111 -12.96 -8.25 -2.61
N GLU A 112 -12.64 -7.88 -3.84
CA GLU A 112 -12.16 -8.83 -4.86
C GLU A 112 -10.64 -8.93 -4.86
N LYS A 113 -9.96 -7.80 -4.61
CA LYS A 113 -8.50 -7.68 -4.57
C LYS A 113 -8.06 -6.99 -3.28
N PHE A 114 -7.23 -7.69 -2.51
CA PHE A 114 -6.55 -7.15 -1.35
C PHE A 114 -5.04 -7.25 -1.60
N THR A 115 -4.36 -6.10 -1.72
CA THR A 115 -2.91 -6.06 -1.89
C THR A 115 -2.27 -5.42 -0.68
N PHE A 116 -1.33 -6.14 -0.07
CA PHE A 116 -0.60 -5.66 1.08
C PHE A 116 0.90 -5.91 0.99
N ASP A 117 1.66 -4.99 1.58
CA ASP A 117 3.12 -4.98 1.61
C ASP A 117 3.59 -4.45 2.98
N PHE A 118 3.34 -5.21 4.06
CA PHE A 118 3.62 -4.74 5.43
C PHE A 118 3.95 -5.83 6.46
N ASN A 119 4.62 -5.39 7.53
CA ASN A 119 5.15 -6.20 8.61
C ASN A 119 4.20 -6.30 9.81
N CYS A 120 3.14 -7.11 9.67
CA CYS A 120 2.19 -7.30 10.76
C CYS A 120 2.69 -8.30 11.81
N ASP A 121 2.94 -7.82 13.03
CA ASP A 121 3.28 -8.68 14.18
C ASP A 121 2.02 -9.37 14.76
N THR A 122 0.83 -8.74 14.68
CA THR A 122 -0.44 -9.33 15.16
C THR A 122 -1.63 -8.90 14.31
N CYS A 123 -1.99 -9.73 13.32
CA CYS A 123 -3.16 -9.54 12.48
C CYS A 123 -4.26 -10.49 12.92
N TYR A 124 -5.36 -9.94 13.44
CA TYR A 124 -6.48 -10.75 13.90
C TYR A 124 -7.25 -11.33 12.71
N PHE A 125 -7.31 -12.65 12.71
CA PHE A 125 -7.85 -13.47 11.63
C PHE A 125 -9.24 -13.02 11.11
N ASN A 126 -10.15 -12.60 12.00
CA ASN A 126 -11.52 -12.22 11.63
C ASN A 126 -11.59 -10.95 10.78
N ALA A 127 -10.48 -10.23 10.61
CA ALA A 127 -10.39 -8.99 9.86
C ALA A 127 -11.12 -9.05 8.51
N PHE A 128 -11.01 -10.15 7.75
CA PHE A 128 -11.57 -10.26 6.39
C PHE A 128 -12.74 -11.28 6.30
N SER A 129 -13.51 -11.49 7.37
CA SER A 129 -14.64 -12.41 7.33
C SER A 129 -15.74 -11.94 6.37
N ASN A 130 -16.39 -12.86 5.63
CA ASN A 130 -17.44 -12.55 4.67
C ASN A 130 -16.98 -11.56 3.58
N THR A 131 -15.86 -11.90 2.92
CA THR A 131 -15.30 -11.15 1.80
C THR A 131 -15.19 -12.05 0.55
N SER A 132 -14.99 -11.44 -0.63
CA SER A 132 -14.90 -12.16 -1.92
C SER A 132 -13.46 -12.31 -2.42
N ILE A 133 -12.49 -12.36 -1.50
CA ILE A 133 -11.06 -12.32 -1.82
C ILE A 133 -10.68 -13.54 -2.66
N LYS A 134 -10.12 -13.29 -3.85
CA LYS A 134 -9.66 -14.34 -4.79
C LYS A 134 -8.15 -14.62 -4.66
N GLU A 135 -7.37 -13.62 -4.25
CA GLU A 135 -5.90 -13.70 -4.15
C GLU A 135 -5.43 -13.03 -2.86
N LEU A 136 -4.49 -13.68 -2.15
CA LEU A 136 -3.89 -13.17 -0.92
C LEU A 136 -2.35 -13.30 -1.01
N TYR A 137 -1.65 -12.18 -0.87
CA TYR A 137 -0.18 -12.10 -0.99
C TYR A 137 0.45 -11.86 0.37
N MET A 138 1.17 -12.84 0.95
CA MET A 138 1.79 -12.67 2.25
C MET A 138 3.07 -11.81 2.16
N PRO A 139 3.44 -11.03 3.19
CA PRO A 139 4.66 -10.22 3.22
C PRO A 139 5.86 -11.10 3.60
N ASP A 140 7.04 -10.83 3.03
CA ASP A 140 8.22 -11.71 3.00
C ASP A 140 9.23 -11.56 4.16
N ASP A 141 8.78 -11.14 5.35
CA ASP A 141 9.69 -10.80 6.45
C ASP A 141 9.74 -11.88 7.54
N ASN A 142 10.04 -13.15 7.19
CA ASN A 142 10.55 -14.22 8.09
C ASN A 142 9.92 -14.33 9.51
N LYS A 143 8.66 -13.94 9.67
CA LYS A 143 7.96 -13.84 10.96
C LYS A 143 6.61 -14.52 10.88
N THR A 144 6.22 -15.13 12.00
CA THR A 144 4.99 -15.88 12.15
C THR A 144 3.76 -15.00 11.94
N ALA A 145 3.12 -15.11 10.77
CA ALA A 145 1.79 -14.57 10.58
C ALA A 145 0.74 -15.63 10.94
N TYR A 146 -0.07 -15.37 11.97
CA TYR A 146 -1.13 -16.28 12.42
C TYR A 146 -2.39 -16.07 11.57
N PHE A 147 -2.59 -16.92 10.57
CA PHE A 147 -3.85 -16.99 9.81
C PHE A 147 -4.67 -18.19 10.29
N LEU A 148 -5.85 -17.93 10.87
CA LEU A 148 -6.63 -18.93 11.60
C LEU A 148 -8.07 -18.99 11.09
N ILE A 149 -8.32 -19.53 9.88
CA ILE A 149 -9.62 -19.47 9.15
C ILE A 149 -10.74 -20.30 9.84
N PRO A 150 -11.70 -19.72 10.61
CA PRO A 150 -12.84 -20.34 11.20
C PRO A 150 -13.95 -20.35 10.16
N TYR A 151 -14.11 -21.53 9.57
CA TYR A 151 -15.32 -22.32 9.43
C TYR A 151 -16.67 -21.68 8.99
N ALA A 152 -17.06 -20.47 9.41
CA ALA A 152 -18.44 -20.01 9.31
C ALA A 152 -18.74 -18.93 8.25
N LEU A 153 -17.75 -18.21 7.70
CA LEU A 153 -18.02 -16.93 7.04
C LEU A 153 -17.45 -16.74 5.63
N ASN A 154 -16.73 -17.71 5.04
CA ASN A 154 -16.22 -17.61 3.66
C ASN A 154 -16.37 -18.94 2.89
N PRO A 155 -17.60 -19.38 2.54
CA PRO A 155 -17.85 -20.66 1.89
C PRO A 155 -17.31 -20.77 0.44
N ASN A 156 -16.88 -19.65 -0.16
CA ASN A 156 -16.38 -19.57 -1.54
C ASN A 156 -14.92 -19.11 -1.63
N LEU A 157 -14.14 -19.22 -0.55
CA LEU A 157 -12.72 -18.85 -0.58
C LEU A 157 -11.94 -19.81 -1.48
N THR A 158 -11.79 -19.46 -2.76
CA THR A 158 -10.71 -19.93 -3.62
C THR A 158 -9.57 -18.94 -3.49
N ALA A 159 -8.76 -19.07 -2.44
CA ALA A 159 -7.59 -18.22 -2.24
C ALA A 159 -6.36 -18.94 -2.81
N LYS A 160 -5.66 -18.27 -3.71
CA LYS A 160 -4.25 -18.55 -3.97
C LYS A 160 -3.45 -17.85 -2.87
N ILE A 161 -2.72 -18.63 -2.09
CA ILE A 161 -1.81 -18.10 -1.07
C ILE A 161 -0.41 -18.12 -1.68
N TYR A 162 0.17 -16.94 -1.82
CA TYR A 162 1.54 -16.74 -2.29
C TYR A 162 2.44 -16.51 -1.07
N ALA A 163 3.39 -17.43 -0.84
CA ALA A 163 4.34 -17.40 0.29
C ALA A 163 5.67 -18.08 -0.11
N ASP A 164 6.77 -17.68 0.52
CA ASP A 164 8.13 -18.18 0.25
C ASP A 164 8.44 -19.53 0.94
N GLN A 165 7.82 -19.81 2.10
CA GLN A 165 7.80 -21.10 2.82
C GLN A 165 6.50 -21.30 3.64
N TYR A 166 5.91 -22.50 3.68
CA TYR A 166 4.75 -22.78 4.54
C TYR A 166 4.78 -24.21 5.10
N THR A 167 4.20 -24.43 6.29
CA THR A 167 3.91 -25.78 6.83
C THR A 167 2.43 -25.93 7.18
N HIS A 168 1.86 -27.10 6.87
CA HIS A 168 0.41 -27.35 6.92
C HIS A 168 -0.08 -27.92 8.27
N ASP A 169 0.80 -28.35 9.17
CA ASP A 169 0.41 -29.20 10.32
C ASP A 169 0.84 -28.70 11.71
N GLY A 170 1.35 -27.47 11.81
CA GLY A 170 1.78 -26.90 13.10
C GLY A 170 2.97 -27.62 13.73
N SER A 171 3.68 -28.49 13.01
CA SER A 171 4.88 -29.17 13.48
C SER A 171 6.12 -28.74 12.67
N SER A 172 6.52 -27.47 12.81
CA SER A 172 7.80 -27.02 12.22
C SER A 172 8.41 -25.79 12.88
N PRO A 173 9.74 -25.60 12.72
CA PRO A 173 10.57 -24.75 13.56
C PRO A 173 10.27 -23.25 13.37
N SER A 174 10.85 -22.43 14.24
CA SER A 174 10.60 -21.00 14.51
C SER A 174 10.61 -20.02 13.33
N ASN A 175 10.80 -20.47 12.09
CA ASN A 175 11.08 -19.65 10.92
C ASN A 175 10.19 -19.99 9.70
N VAL A 176 8.97 -20.53 9.91
CA VAL A 176 8.04 -20.89 8.83
C VAL A 176 6.63 -20.36 9.14
N TYR A 177 5.90 -19.86 8.12
CA TYR A 177 4.51 -19.45 8.25
C TYR A 177 3.65 -20.62 8.73
N GLN A 178 2.91 -20.44 9.83
CA GLN A 178 1.95 -21.41 10.36
C GLN A 178 0.54 -21.02 9.92
N ILE A 179 -0.06 -21.80 9.01
CA ILE A 179 -1.45 -21.61 8.59
C ILE A 179 -2.33 -22.65 9.30
N TYR A 180 -3.19 -22.19 10.20
CA TYR A 180 -4.15 -23.05 10.89
C TYR A 180 -5.46 -23.08 10.11
N LEU A 181 -5.65 -24.14 9.34
CA LEU A 181 -6.90 -24.43 8.64
C LEU A 181 -7.85 -25.18 9.59
N GLY A 182 -9.00 -24.57 9.94
CA GLY A 182 -10.02 -25.25 10.74
C GLY A 182 -10.62 -26.47 10.02
N ARG A 183 -11.35 -27.33 10.75
CA ARG A 183 -12.06 -28.48 10.15
C ARG A 183 -13.07 -28.00 9.09
N PHE A 184 -12.88 -28.42 7.85
CA PHE A 184 -13.79 -28.15 6.73
C PHE A 184 -15.02 -29.07 6.75
N TYR A 185 -16.22 -28.54 6.45
CA TYR A 185 -17.43 -29.37 6.19
C TYR A 185 -17.71 -29.60 4.68
N LYS A 186 -16.94 -28.95 3.80
CA LYS A 186 -16.89 -29.21 2.35
C LYS A 186 -15.44 -29.10 1.86
N PRO A 187 -15.01 -29.83 0.83
CA PRO A 187 -13.65 -29.72 0.33
C PRO A 187 -13.39 -28.30 -0.21
N THR A 188 -12.60 -27.52 0.52
CA THR A 188 -12.04 -26.23 0.06
C THR A 188 -10.70 -26.53 -0.59
N VAL A 189 -10.51 -26.10 -1.84
CA VAL A 189 -9.22 -26.21 -2.52
C VAL A 189 -8.42 -24.94 -2.20
N ILE A 190 -7.40 -25.08 -1.37
CA ILE A 190 -6.40 -24.03 -1.13
C ILE A 190 -5.17 -24.43 -1.96
N GLU A 191 -4.89 -23.63 -2.98
CA GLU A 191 -3.68 -23.78 -3.78
C GLU A 191 -2.59 -22.91 -3.13
N PHE A 192 -1.57 -23.59 -2.62
CA PHE A 192 -0.36 -22.93 -2.17
C PHE A 192 0.58 -22.78 -3.35
N ILE A 193 1.00 -21.56 -3.62
CA ILE A 193 1.87 -21.25 -4.73
C ILE A 193 3.18 -20.74 -4.15
N ASP A 194 4.26 -21.50 -4.36
CA ASP A 194 5.60 -21.05 -4.03
C ASP A 194 5.93 -19.82 -4.88
N THR A 195 6.07 -18.67 -4.21
CA THR A 195 6.49 -17.44 -4.86
C THR A 195 7.88 -17.04 -4.47
N LYS A 196 8.54 -16.33 -5.39
CA LYS A 196 9.79 -15.64 -5.09
C LYS A 196 9.56 -14.15 -5.14
N LEU A 197 9.99 -13.47 -4.10
CA LEU A 197 9.98 -12.03 -4.03
C LEU A 197 11.08 -11.44 -4.91
N ILE A 198 10.69 -10.52 -5.79
CA ILE A 198 11.62 -9.74 -6.60
C ILE A 198 11.47 -8.26 -6.28
N THR A 199 12.57 -7.65 -5.85
CA THR A 199 12.66 -6.21 -5.63
C THR A 199 13.37 -5.56 -6.80
N PHE A 200 12.69 -4.69 -7.52
CA PHE A 200 13.28 -3.81 -8.53
C PHE A 200 13.74 -2.53 -7.85
N ASN A 201 15.04 -2.36 -7.67
CA ASN A 201 15.64 -1.14 -7.14
C ASN A 201 16.02 -0.21 -8.30
N TYR A 202 15.35 0.94 -8.40
CA TYR A 202 15.55 1.86 -9.50
C TYR A 202 16.90 2.60 -9.47
N ASP A 203 17.64 2.56 -8.36
CA ASP A 203 18.99 3.13 -8.21
C ASP A 203 19.13 4.54 -8.85
N ASP A 204 18.06 5.33 -8.77
CA ASP A 204 17.92 6.65 -9.38
C ASP A 204 18.47 7.78 -8.48
N GLY A 205 19.02 7.41 -7.32
CA GLY A 205 19.48 8.34 -6.28
C GLY A 205 18.47 8.52 -5.14
N ASN A 206 17.25 8.00 -5.29
CA ASN A 206 16.25 7.92 -4.22
C ASN A 206 16.17 6.48 -3.69
N THR A 207 16.72 6.24 -2.50
CA THR A 207 16.83 4.90 -1.89
C THR A 207 15.48 4.22 -1.59
N VAL A 208 14.38 4.97 -1.69
CA VAL A 208 13.01 4.51 -1.43
C VAL A 208 12.30 4.06 -2.72
N ASN A 209 12.80 4.42 -3.90
CA ASN A 209 12.13 4.05 -5.15
C ASN A 209 12.39 2.58 -5.51
N LYS A 210 11.47 1.71 -5.09
CA LYS A 210 11.51 0.27 -5.33
C LYS A 210 10.14 -0.22 -5.75
N LYS A 211 10.12 -1.25 -6.59
CA LYS A 211 8.90 -2.02 -6.88
C LYS A 211 9.09 -3.45 -6.41
N ILE A 212 8.14 -3.95 -5.65
CA ILE A 212 8.13 -5.31 -5.13
C ILE A 212 7.13 -6.14 -5.96
N GLN A 213 7.54 -7.34 -6.36
CA GLN A 213 6.69 -8.26 -7.11
C GLN A 213 6.88 -9.69 -6.62
N ASN A 214 5.78 -10.31 -6.21
CA ASN A 214 5.71 -11.76 -5.98
C ASN A 214 5.41 -12.47 -7.29
N ILE A 215 6.25 -13.43 -7.66
CA ILE A 215 6.05 -14.24 -8.86
C ILE A 215 5.93 -15.72 -8.56
N ALA A 216 4.88 -16.33 -9.11
CA ALA A 216 4.62 -17.76 -9.10
C ALA A 216 5.33 -18.50 -10.25
N THR A 217 5.89 -17.75 -11.20
CA THR A 217 6.53 -18.26 -12.40
C THR A 217 8.03 -18.03 -12.33
N THR A 218 8.81 -18.90 -12.99
CA THR A 218 10.27 -18.73 -13.01
C THR A 218 10.73 -17.60 -13.92
N LEU A 219 9.92 -17.17 -14.91
CA LEU A 219 10.25 -16.05 -15.79
C LEU A 219 9.57 -14.77 -15.32
N LEU A 220 10.34 -13.67 -15.31
CA LEU A 220 9.86 -12.34 -15.01
C LEU A 220 9.31 -11.65 -16.26
N THR A 221 8.19 -10.95 -16.12
CA THR A 221 7.77 -9.97 -17.12
C THR A 221 8.59 -8.71 -16.92
N GLU A 222 9.17 -8.17 -17.99
CA GLU A 222 9.95 -6.93 -17.94
C GLU A 222 9.06 -5.76 -17.48
N PRO A 223 9.46 -5.00 -16.44
CA PRO A 223 8.71 -3.83 -16.01
C PRO A 223 8.81 -2.72 -17.05
N THR A 224 7.92 -1.73 -16.97
CA THR A 224 8.04 -0.50 -17.75
C THR A 224 9.42 0.13 -17.52
N THR A 225 10.11 0.45 -18.62
CA THR A 225 11.45 1.04 -18.57
C THR A 225 11.43 2.30 -17.71
N PRO A 226 12.24 2.37 -16.65
CA PRO A 226 12.29 3.57 -15.82
C PRO A 226 12.94 4.73 -16.58
N SER A 227 12.69 5.95 -16.10
CA SER A 227 13.30 7.16 -16.62
C SER A 227 14.05 7.90 -15.52
N ARG A 228 15.30 8.28 -15.80
CA ARG A 228 16.14 9.09 -14.92
C ARG A 228 16.72 10.27 -15.71
N PRO A 229 16.34 11.52 -15.40
CA PRO A 229 16.83 12.71 -16.08
C PRO A 229 18.36 12.78 -16.06
N GLY A 230 18.97 13.01 -17.23
CA GLY A 230 20.42 13.06 -17.40
C GLY A 230 21.09 11.71 -17.68
N TYR A 231 20.35 10.60 -17.61
CA TYR A 231 20.89 9.25 -17.76
C TYR A 231 20.11 8.43 -18.80
N THR A 232 20.81 7.45 -19.39
CA THR A 232 20.27 6.38 -20.21
C THR A 232 20.14 5.14 -19.32
N PHE A 233 19.00 4.46 -19.39
CA PHE A 233 18.79 3.19 -18.68
C PHE A 233 19.56 2.08 -19.39
N ASP A 234 20.53 1.48 -18.70
CA ASP A 234 21.37 0.43 -19.28
C ASP A 234 20.75 -0.96 -19.12
N GLY A 235 19.89 -1.14 -18.11
CA GLY A 235 19.18 -2.39 -17.85
C GLY A 235 19.06 -2.72 -16.36
N TRP A 236 18.43 -3.85 -16.09
CA TRP A 236 18.33 -4.48 -14.77
C TRP A 236 19.48 -5.46 -14.55
N TYR A 237 20.00 -5.53 -13.34
CA TYR A 237 21.17 -6.36 -13.00
C TYR A 237 20.95 -7.13 -11.69
N ASP A 238 21.35 -8.41 -11.67
CA ASP A 238 21.58 -9.16 -10.43
C ASP A 238 23.06 -9.04 -10.07
N GLY A 239 23.37 -8.11 -9.17
CA GLY A 239 24.73 -7.70 -8.83
C GLY A 239 25.50 -7.14 -10.06
N THR A 240 26.45 -7.92 -10.56
CA THR A 240 27.27 -7.53 -11.73
C THR A 240 26.71 -8.01 -13.06
N SER A 241 25.83 -9.01 -13.06
CA SER A 241 25.28 -9.64 -14.26
C SER A 241 24.03 -8.93 -14.75
N LYS A 242 23.95 -8.61 -16.05
CA LYS A 242 22.76 -8.02 -16.65
C LYS A 242 21.66 -9.08 -16.73
N TRP A 243 20.48 -8.77 -16.21
CA TRP A 243 19.32 -9.64 -16.24
C TRP A 243 18.66 -9.65 -17.63
N ASN A 244 18.37 -10.84 -18.15
CA ASN A 244 17.66 -11.06 -19.39
C ASN A 244 16.27 -11.66 -19.13
N PHE A 245 15.22 -10.85 -19.25
CA PHE A 245 13.84 -11.28 -19.00
C PHE A 245 13.33 -12.41 -19.91
N ALA A 246 13.97 -12.65 -21.06
CA ALA A 246 13.58 -13.74 -21.95
C ALA A 246 14.11 -15.11 -21.52
N THR A 247 15.23 -15.16 -20.79
CA THR A 247 15.96 -16.41 -20.52
C THR A 247 16.22 -16.67 -19.04
N ASP A 248 16.41 -15.61 -18.26
CA ASP A 248 16.86 -15.74 -16.88
C ASP A 248 15.69 -16.12 -15.99
N LYS A 249 15.96 -17.10 -15.12
CA LYS A 249 14.96 -17.67 -14.23
C LYS A 249 15.19 -17.18 -12.81
N VAL A 250 14.12 -16.73 -12.20
CA VAL A 250 14.07 -16.48 -10.77
C VAL A 250 14.06 -17.83 -10.05
N THR A 251 15.07 -18.03 -9.22
CA THR A 251 15.29 -19.27 -8.45
C THR A 251 15.29 -19.03 -6.94
N LYS A 252 15.38 -17.77 -6.52
CA LYS A 252 15.43 -17.31 -5.13
C LYS A 252 14.88 -15.90 -5.04
N ILE A 253 14.64 -15.44 -3.83
CA ILE A 253 14.44 -14.02 -3.54
C ILE A 253 15.66 -13.25 -4.04
N MET A 254 15.43 -12.16 -4.77
CA MET A 254 16.51 -11.35 -5.33
C MET A 254 16.11 -9.89 -5.52
N THR A 255 17.13 -9.03 -5.61
CA THR A 255 16.97 -7.63 -5.98
C THR A 255 17.60 -7.39 -7.34
N LEU A 256 16.82 -6.89 -8.29
CA LEU A 256 17.31 -6.40 -9.57
C LEU A 256 17.59 -4.90 -9.48
N GLN A 257 18.83 -4.52 -9.76
CA GLN A 257 19.32 -3.15 -9.70
C GLN A 257 19.33 -2.51 -11.09
N ALA A 258 18.71 -1.34 -11.20
CA ALA A 258 18.79 -0.53 -12.41
C ALA A 258 20.20 0.07 -12.56
N LYS A 259 20.81 -0.05 -13.73
CA LYS A 259 22.05 0.66 -14.05
C LYS A 259 21.79 1.75 -15.08
N TRP A 260 22.59 2.80 -14.94
CA TRP A 260 22.41 4.07 -15.63
C TRP A 260 23.75 4.60 -16.12
N SER A 261 23.79 5.03 -17.38
CA SER A 261 24.93 5.73 -17.96
C SER A 261 24.58 7.20 -18.18
N PRO A 262 25.44 8.17 -17.81
CA PRO A 262 25.20 9.57 -18.11
C PRO A 262 25.00 9.77 -19.63
N LYS A 263 24.00 10.57 -20.01
CA LYS A 263 23.77 10.91 -21.42
C LYS A 263 24.97 11.69 -21.97
N THR A 264 25.42 11.34 -23.16
CA THR A 264 26.48 12.02 -23.90
C THR A 264 25.93 12.49 -25.26
N PRO A 265 25.90 13.80 -25.53
CA PRO A 265 26.35 14.92 -24.68
C PRO A 265 25.45 15.13 -23.44
N PRO A 266 25.98 15.74 -22.36
CA PRO A 266 25.20 16.01 -21.16
C PRO A 266 24.03 16.95 -21.45
N VAL A 267 22.87 16.62 -20.90
CA VAL A 267 21.64 17.41 -21.05
C VAL A 267 21.34 18.08 -19.71
N THR A 268 21.17 19.40 -19.71
CA THR A 268 20.72 20.15 -18.54
C THR A 268 19.22 19.96 -18.36
N TYR A 269 18.80 19.70 -17.12
CA TYR A 269 17.38 19.62 -16.74
C TYR A 269 17.07 20.67 -15.68
N TYR A 270 15.79 21.05 -15.62
CA TYR A 270 15.26 21.99 -14.65
C TYR A 270 13.97 21.43 -14.04
N ASN A 271 13.70 21.81 -12.80
CA ASN A 271 12.51 21.43 -12.07
C ASN A 271 11.34 22.36 -12.42
N VAL A 272 10.19 21.77 -12.70
CA VAL A 272 8.92 22.45 -12.90
C VAL A 272 7.97 22.04 -11.79
N THR A 273 7.66 22.99 -10.91
CA THR A 273 6.74 22.79 -9.79
C THR A 273 5.38 23.37 -10.14
N PHE A 274 4.31 22.64 -9.85
CA PHE A 274 2.94 23.07 -10.11
C PHE A 274 2.24 23.45 -8.81
N LEU A 275 1.74 24.69 -8.73
CA LEU A 275 0.89 25.17 -7.66
C LEU A 275 -0.55 25.24 -8.16
N SER A 276 -1.35 24.22 -7.85
CA SER A 276 -2.77 24.13 -8.26
C SER A 276 -3.65 25.24 -7.64
N ASN A 277 -3.19 25.85 -6.54
CA ASN A 277 -3.98 26.79 -5.74
C ASN A 277 -5.35 26.22 -5.33
N THR A 278 -5.36 24.91 -5.10
CA THR A 278 -6.40 24.07 -4.51
C THR A 278 -5.72 23.09 -3.53
N ASP A 279 -6.50 22.25 -2.85
CA ASP A 279 -5.96 21.19 -1.98
C ASP A 279 -5.39 20.00 -2.78
N THR A 280 -5.37 20.09 -4.11
CA THR A 280 -4.84 19.04 -5.00
C THR A 280 -3.36 19.27 -5.26
N SER A 281 -2.51 18.39 -4.74
CA SER A 281 -1.09 18.37 -5.09
C SER A 281 -0.87 17.78 -6.49
N ILE A 282 0.06 18.37 -7.25
CA ILE A 282 0.45 17.89 -8.58
C ILE A 282 1.94 17.56 -8.54
N THR A 283 2.30 16.37 -9.01
CA THR A 283 3.70 15.92 -9.07
C THR A 283 4.54 16.88 -9.93
N SER A 284 5.70 17.27 -9.43
CA SER A 284 6.67 18.07 -10.17
C SER A 284 7.24 17.29 -11.36
N GLN A 285 7.76 18.03 -12.34
CA GLN A 285 8.40 17.45 -13.52
C GLN A 285 9.84 17.93 -13.63
N GLN A 286 10.73 17.05 -14.08
CA GLN A 286 12.10 17.41 -14.42
C GLN A 286 12.25 17.40 -15.95
N ILE A 287 12.43 18.59 -16.53
CA ILE A 287 12.33 18.83 -17.98
C ILE A 287 13.69 19.25 -18.53
N ALA A 288 14.08 18.69 -19.67
CA ALA A 288 15.31 19.09 -20.34
C ALA A 288 15.23 20.56 -20.81
N LYS A 289 16.37 21.26 -20.80
CA LYS A 289 16.49 22.61 -21.32
C LYS A 289 15.94 22.69 -22.75
N SER A 290 15.21 23.76 -23.04
CA SER A 290 14.55 24.03 -24.32
C SER A 290 13.49 22.99 -24.73
N SER A 291 12.97 22.21 -23.78
CA SER A 291 11.87 21.25 -24.01
C SER A 291 10.55 21.73 -23.41
N TYR A 292 9.45 21.17 -23.90
CA TYR A 292 8.09 21.45 -23.44
C TYR A 292 7.77 20.71 -22.13
N VAL A 293 6.98 21.35 -21.29
CA VAL A 293 6.40 20.75 -20.08
C VAL A 293 5.17 19.94 -20.48
N LYS A 294 4.93 18.77 -19.86
CA LYS A 294 3.66 18.07 -20.04
C LYS A 294 2.59 18.75 -19.19
N ALA A 295 1.45 19.09 -19.79
CA ALA A 295 0.33 19.65 -19.04
C ALA A 295 -0.13 18.66 -17.94
N PRO A 296 -0.39 19.13 -16.70
CA PRO A 296 -1.01 18.31 -15.67
C PRO A 296 -2.39 17.81 -16.07
N GLU A 297 -2.90 16.81 -15.34
CA GLU A 297 -4.31 16.42 -15.44
C GLU A 297 -5.23 17.59 -15.08
N VAL A 298 -6.46 17.55 -15.60
CA VAL A 298 -7.43 18.64 -15.40
C VAL A 298 -7.79 18.75 -13.93
N ILE A 299 -7.58 19.93 -13.36
CA ILE A 299 -7.94 20.27 -11.98
C ILE A 299 -9.25 21.05 -11.92
N THR A 300 -9.97 20.96 -10.80
CA THR A 300 -11.22 21.68 -10.57
C THR A 300 -11.21 22.44 -9.26
N LYS A 301 -11.95 23.56 -9.20
CA LYS A 301 -12.13 24.38 -8.00
C LYS A 301 -13.57 24.84 -7.92
N LYS A 302 -14.30 24.42 -6.88
CA LYS A 302 -15.74 24.69 -6.73
C LYS A 302 -16.02 26.20 -6.76
N GLY A 303 -16.91 26.62 -7.66
CA GLY A 303 -17.27 28.02 -7.85
C GLY A 303 -16.31 28.85 -8.69
N TYR A 304 -15.32 28.24 -9.31
CA TYR A 304 -14.36 28.91 -10.18
C TYR A 304 -14.22 28.19 -11.53
N THR A 305 -13.84 28.95 -12.56
CA THR A 305 -13.42 28.49 -13.88
C THR A 305 -11.89 28.56 -13.96
N PHE A 306 -11.26 27.50 -14.48
CA PHE A 306 -9.81 27.45 -14.66
C PHE A 306 -9.35 28.44 -15.75
N ALA A 307 -8.49 29.39 -15.39
CA ALA A 307 -8.03 30.44 -16.31
C ALA A 307 -6.72 30.08 -17.05
N GLY A 308 -5.94 29.15 -16.48
CA GLY A 308 -4.69 28.65 -17.03
C GLY A 308 -3.56 28.55 -16.00
N TRP A 309 -2.41 28.10 -16.47
CA TRP A 309 -1.15 28.05 -15.71
C TRP A 309 -0.31 29.30 -16.02
N TYR A 310 0.42 29.80 -15.02
CA TYR A 310 1.18 31.04 -15.11
C TYR A 310 2.57 30.90 -14.47
N ASP A 311 3.60 31.44 -15.12
CA ASP A 311 4.90 31.73 -14.50
C ASP A 311 4.91 33.20 -14.05
N GLY A 312 4.67 33.40 -12.75
CA GLY A 312 4.36 34.73 -12.20
C GLY A 312 3.10 35.33 -12.82
N GLU A 313 3.26 36.42 -13.56
CA GLU A 313 2.16 37.11 -14.26
C GLU A 313 1.94 36.63 -15.70
N ASN A 314 2.90 35.91 -16.28
CA ASN A 314 2.84 35.48 -17.67
C ASN A 314 2.08 34.15 -17.79
N LYS A 315 1.10 34.11 -18.69
CA LYS A 315 0.37 32.87 -18.99
C LYS A 315 1.31 31.88 -19.68
N TRP A 316 1.35 30.66 -19.19
CA TRP A 316 2.15 29.56 -19.73
C TRP A 316 1.35 28.74 -20.75
N TYR A 317 1.99 28.45 -21.89
CA TYR A 317 1.43 27.68 -22.99
C TYR A 317 2.25 26.40 -23.23
N PHE A 318 1.71 25.25 -22.80
CA PHE A 318 2.43 23.96 -22.84
C PHE A 318 2.88 23.48 -24.23
N LEU A 319 2.34 24.05 -25.31
CA LEU A 319 2.69 23.67 -26.69
C LEU A 319 3.71 24.62 -27.34
N SER A 320 4.04 25.75 -26.72
CA SER A 320 4.96 26.75 -27.28
C SER A 320 6.07 27.18 -26.32
N ASP A 321 5.80 27.12 -25.01
CA ASP A 321 6.73 27.60 -24.01
C ASP A 321 7.68 26.47 -23.58
N THR A 322 8.96 26.81 -23.52
CA THR A 322 10.03 25.86 -23.22
C THR A 322 10.74 26.23 -21.93
N ILE A 323 11.30 25.23 -21.26
CA ILE A 323 12.00 25.41 -19.99
C ILE A 323 13.46 25.84 -20.18
N SER A 324 13.89 26.88 -19.46
CA SER A 324 15.28 27.36 -19.46
C SER A 324 15.90 27.53 -18.06
N LYS A 325 15.10 27.36 -17.01
CA LYS A 325 15.47 27.44 -15.59
C LYS A 325 14.40 26.72 -14.76
N ASP A 326 14.68 26.50 -13.47
CA ASP A 326 13.65 26.04 -12.54
C ASP A 326 12.46 27.02 -12.56
N THR A 327 11.25 26.47 -12.69
CA THR A 327 10.03 27.23 -12.97
C THR A 327 8.90 26.76 -12.06
N THR A 328 8.15 27.71 -11.50
CA THR A 328 6.95 27.40 -10.71
C THR A 328 5.73 27.89 -11.48
N LEU A 329 4.91 26.96 -11.95
CA LEU A 329 3.67 27.25 -12.66
C LEU A 329 2.50 27.26 -11.67
N SER A 330 1.81 28.38 -11.58
CA SER A 330 0.67 28.57 -10.69
C SER A 330 -0.64 28.61 -11.47
N ALA A 331 -1.63 27.84 -11.02
CA ALA A 331 -2.97 27.85 -11.58
C ALA A 331 -3.70 29.14 -11.17
N LYS A 332 -4.24 29.87 -12.14
CA LYS A 332 -5.14 31.00 -11.89
C LYS A 332 -6.59 30.59 -12.15
N TRP A 333 -7.49 31.17 -11.37
CA TRP A 333 -8.90 30.81 -11.31
C TRP A 333 -9.76 32.06 -11.41
N LYS A 334 -10.85 32.00 -12.16
CA LYS A 334 -11.85 33.08 -12.26
C LYS A 334 -13.11 32.67 -11.49
N LEU A 335 -13.60 33.51 -10.58
CA LEU A 335 -14.86 33.25 -9.87
C LEU A 335 -16.03 33.15 -10.88
N ASN A 336 -16.91 32.17 -10.70
CA ASN A 336 -18.08 31.99 -11.55
C ASN A 336 -19.16 33.02 -11.16
N ASP A 337 -19.77 33.67 -12.14
CA ASP A 337 -20.88 34.59 -11.91
C ASP A 337 -22.15 33.78 -11.59
N TYR A 338 -22.57 33.77 -10.32
CA TYR A 338 -23.87 33.23 -9.93
C TYR A 338 -24.92 34.33 -10.04
N LYS A 339 -25.77 34.25 -11.06
CA LYS A 339 -27.02 35.01 -11.06
C LYS A 339 -27.96 34.36 -10.03
N MET A 340 -28.09 34.96 -8.86
CA MET A 340 -29.21 34.63 -7.97
C MET A 340 -30.49 35.20 -8.58
N THR A 341 -31.37 34.32 -9.07
CA THR A 341 -32.76 34.67 -9.34
C THR A 341 -33.53 34.56 -8.03
N PHE A 342 -34.06 35.69 -7.53
CA PHE A 342 -35.08 35.67 -6.50
C PHE A 342 -36.43 35.46 -7.19
N ASP A 343 -37.07 34.32 -6.93
CA ASP A 343 -38.50 34.17 -7.20
C ASP A 343 -39.26 35.00 -6.15
N SER A 344 -40.03 35.97 -6.65
CA SER A 344 -40.78 36.97 -5.87
C SER A 344 -41.99 36.41 -5.16
#